data_AF-A0A7R9Q5P9-F1
#
_entry.id   AF-A0A7R9Q5P9-F1
#
_cell.length_a   1.000
_cell.length_b   1.000
_cell.length_c   1.000
_cell.angle_alpha   90.00
_cell.angle_beta   90.00
_cell.angle_gamma   90.00
#
_symmetry.space_group_name_H-M   'P 1'
#
loop_
_entity.id
_entity.type
_entity.pdbx_description
1 polymer ?
#
loop_
_entity_poly.entity_id
_entity_poly.type
_entity_poly.pdbx_seq_one_letter_code
_entity_poly.pdbx_strand_id
1 'polypeptide(L)'
;MLQCTGFHLSLYYETLCGDSQKFIKKQLHRAFELFGDQISVELIPFGNVDEYNDTNGVAKFHCQHGIEECRGNKLQSCVYTDFWWKTEAHRKAVINFIVCMFNNKHMKKNAENAAMECTDIWFPGHWPAVKECMTSDKGRDIYRLMARKTRELSPSPTYVPWITIDGKHEKRHQALAENDLVDFICMKANPRPVQCSSAGLLMEHNFENLYLYPLDPNMV
;
A
#
# COMPACT_ATOMS: atom_id res chain seq x y z
N MET A 1 9.61 4.59 -21.62
CA MET A 1 9.51 5.92 -20.98
C MET A 1 8.11 6.03 -20.41
N LEU A 2 7.97 6.07 -19.08
CA LEU A 2 6.66 6.03 -18.40
C LEU A 2 5.82 7.24 -18.79
N GLN A 3 4.67 6.98 -19.42
CA GLN A 3 3.54 7.91 -19.41
C GLN A 3 2.84 7.71 -18.06
N CYS A 4 3.33 8.41 -17.04
CA CYS A 4 2.57 8.60 -15.82
C CYS A 4 1.28 9.34 -16.19
N THR A 5 0.18 9.03 -15.50
CA THR A 5 -1.12 9.70 -15.55
C THR A 5 -1.09 11.22 -15.31
N GLY A 6 0.08 11.85 -15.21
CA GLY A 6 0.25 13.29 -15.00
C GLY A 6 0.01 13.73 -13.56
N PHE A 7 -0.25 12.79 -12.64
CA PHE A 7 -0.39 13.06 -11.20
C PHE A 7 0.24 11.93 -10.37
N HIS A 8 0.50 12.24 -9.09
CA HIS A 8 0.99 11.31 -8.08
C HIS A 8 -0.08 11.08 -7.01
N LEU A 9 -0.52 9.83 -6.85
CA LEU A 9 -1.46 9.43 -5.80
C LEU A 9 -0.69 8.83 -4.62
N SER A 10 -0.85 9.43 -3.45
CA SER A 10 -0.33 8.85 -2.21
C SER A 10 -1.48 8.36 -1.35
N LEU A 11 -1.37 7.11 -0.88
CA LEU A 11 -2.35 6.46 -0.03
C LEU A 11 -1.77 6.21 1.36
N TYR A 12 -2.38 6.82 2.36
CA TYR A 12 -2.03 6.66 3.77
C TYR A 12 -3.06 5.74 4.43
N TYR A 13 -2.60 4.70 5.11
CA TYR A 13 -3.48 3.63 5.58
C TYR A 13 -2.91 2.87 6.79
N GLU A 14 -3.73 2.00 7.37
CA GLU A 14 -3.38 1.12 8.49
C GLU A 14 -3.67 -0.33 8.16
N THR A 15 -2.88 -1.24 8.72
CA THR A 15 -3.02 -2.66 8.43
C THR A 15 -4.23 -3.34 9.07
N LEU A 16 -4.76 -2.85 10.19
CA LEU A 16 -5.95 -3.43 10.84
C LEU A 16 -7.22 -2.59 10.69
N CYS A 17 -7.16 -1.40 10.07
CA CYS A 17 -8.32 -0.60 9.73
C CYS A 17 -9.16 -1.23 8.59
N GLY A 18 -10.45 -1.47 8.85
CA GLY A 18 -11.36 -2.11 7.90
C GLY A 18 -11.52 -1.33 6.57
N ASP A 19 -11.61 -0.01 6.63
CA ASP A 19 -11.77 0.83 5.44
C ASP A 19 -10.49 0.89 4.60
N SER A 20 -9.33 0.92 5.27
CA SER A 20 -8.02 0.82 4.60
C SER A 20 -7.90 -0.49 3.82
N GLN A 21 -8.23 -1.61 4.48
CA GLN A 21 -8.23 -2.93 3.83
C GLN A 21 -9.23 -3.00 2.66
N LYS A 22 -10.44 -2.46 2.85
CA LYS A 22 -11.48 -2.45 1.81
C LYS A 22 -11.04 -1.63 0.59
N PHE A 23 -10.49 -0.44 0.80
CA PHE A 23 -10.02 0.41 -0.28
C PHE A 23 -8.90 -0.27 -1.07
N ILE A 24 -7.88 -0.80 -0.39
CA ILE A 24 -6.77 -1.44 -1.11
C ILE A 24 -7.25 -2.69 -1.86
N LYS A 25 -8.06 -3.54 -1.23
CA LYS A 25 -8.56 -4.78 -1.86
C LYS A 25 -9.50 -4.54 -3.04
N LYS A 26 -10.34 -3.51 -2.97
CA LYS A 26 -11.44 -3.32 -3.95
C LYS A 26 -11.19 -2.20 -4.95
N GLN A 27 -10.46 -1.16 -4.55
CA GLN A 27 -10.19 0.02 -5.37
C GLN A 27 -8.78 -0.04 -5.93
N LEU A 28 -7.75 -0.02 -5.06
CA LEU A 28 -6.36 0.07 -5.51
C LEU A 28 -5.91 -1.15 -6.30
N HIS A 29 -6.19 -2.36 -5.80
CA HIS A 29 -5.80 -3.60 -6.47
C HIS A 29 -6.37 -3.66 -7.89
N ARG A 30 -7.68 -3.42 -8.06
CA ARG A 30 -8.33 -3.32 -9.37
C ARG A 30 -7.70 -2.24 -10.26
N ALA A 31 -7.49 -1.03 -9.74
CA ALA A 31 -6.90 0.04 -10.52
C ALA A 31 -5.48 -0.31 -10.99
N PHE A 32 -4.68 -0.97 -10.14
CA PHE A 32 -3.32 -1.36 -10.50
C PHE A 32 -3.28 -2.52 -11.51
N GLU A 33 -4.24 -3.44 -11.47
CA GLU A 33 -4.39 -4.45 -12.53
C GLU A 33 -4.72 -3.81 -13.88
N LEU A 34 -5.57 -2.78 -13.89
CA LEU A 34 -6.00 -2.11 -15.12
C LEU A 34 -4.91 -1.20 -15.71
N PHE A 35 -4.25 -0.41 -14.87
CA PHE A 35 -3.34 0.66 -15.32
C PHE A 35 -1.85 0.32 -15.14
N GLY A 36 -1.50 -0.57 -14.19
CA GLY A 36 -0.12 -0.91 -13.85
C GLY A 36 0.74 0.34 -13.62
N ASP A 37 1.89 0.39 -14.30
CA ASP A 37 2.86 1.49 -14.19
C ASP A 37 2.41 2.82 -14.80
N GLN A 38 1.25 2.86 -15.45
CA GLN A 38 0.71 4.13 -15.97
C GLN A 38 0.27 5.05 -14.82
N ILE A 39 -0.08 4.50 -13.66
CA ILE A 39 -0.43 5.27 -12.46
C ILE A 39 0.76 5.40 -11.51
N SER A 40 1.02 6.62 -11.05
CA SER A 40 2.04 6.88 -10.04
C SER A 40 1.40 6.77 -8.67
N VAL A 41 1.73 5.70 -7.93
CA VAL A 41 1.20 5.42 -6.60
C VAL A 41 2.32 5.38 -5.57
N GLU A 42 2.09 5.98 -4.41
CA GLU A 42 2.88 5.80 -3.20
C GLU A 42 2.02 5.21 -2.08
N LEU A 43 2.56 4.25 -1.34
CA LEU A 43 1.90 3.57 -0.23
C LEU A 43 2.56 3.93 1.10
N ILE A 44 1.78 4.45 2.04
CA ILE A 44 2.24 4.88 3.36
C ILE A 44 1.48 4.13 4.46
N PRO A 45 1.92 2.91 4.84
CA PRO A 45 1.37 2.18 5.98
C PRO A 45 1.89 2.78 7.29
N PHE A 46 1.05 3.59 7.94
CA PHE A 46 1.32 4.16 9.26
C PHE A 46 0.00 4.49 9.95
N GLY A 47 -0.74 5.45 9.40
CA GLY A 47 -2.05 5.88 9.90
C GLY A 47 -2.02 6.69 11.19
N ASN A 48 -3.03 6.48 12.04
CA ASN A 48 -3.25 7.16 13.31
C ASN A 48 -2.42 6.52 14.42
N VAL A 49 -1.16 6.94 14.50
CA VAL A 49 -0.20 6.39 15.47
C VAL A 49 0.39 7.50 16.32
N ASP A 50 0.18 7.37 17.62
CA ASP A 50 0.79 8.23 18.62
C ASP A 50 2.24 7.81 18.85
N GLU A 51 3.15 8.76 18.93
CA GLU A 51 4.53 8.51 19.34
C GLU A 51 4.77 9.01 20.76
N TYR A 52 5.42 8.16 21.55
CA TYR A 52 5.84 8.47 22.90
C TYR A 52 7.28 7.99 23.07
N ASN A 53 8.03 8.60 23.99
CA ASN A 53 9.35 8.10 24.36
C ASN A 53 9.20 7.14 25.54
N ASP A 54 9.88 6.00 25.49
CA ASP A 54 10.02 5.14 26.66
C ASP A 54 10.94 5.79 27.71
N THR A 55 11.11 5.11 28.85
CA THR A 55 11.94 5.60 29.97
C THR A 55 13.42 5.81 29.61
N ASN A 56 13.89 5.24 28.50
CA ASN A 56 15.24 5.38 27.98
C ASN A 56 15.33 6.40 26.84
N GLY A 57 14.25 7.15 26.57
CA GLY A 57 14.19 8.12 25.48
C GLY A 57 14.02 7.50 24.09
N VAL A 58 13.68 6.21 24.00
CA VAL A 58 13.47 5.54 22.72
C VAL A 58 12.03 5.75 22.27
N ALA A 59 11.87 6.35 21.09
CA ALA A 59 10.58 6.49 20.43
C ALA A 59 9.86 5.13 20.28
N LYS A 60 8.62 5.10 20.75
CA LYS A 60 7.66 4.01 20.64
C LYS A 60 6.41 4.53 19.96
N PHE A 61 5.69 3.59 19.35
CA PHE A 61 4.49 3.86 18.59
C PHE A 61 3.31 3.13 19.23
N HIS A 62 2.20 3.86 19.42
CA HIS A 62 0.93 3.30 19.83
C HIS A 62 -0.04 3.37 18.64
N CYS A 63 -0.43 2.20 18.14
CA CYS A 63 -1.39 2.08 17.04
C CYS A 63 -2.80 1.82 17.58
N GLN A 64 -3.81 2.39 16.93
CA GLN A 64 -5.23 2.33 17.32
C GLN A 64 -5.72 0.88 17.54
N HIS A 65 -5.27 -0.06 16.71
CA HIS A 65 -5.67 -1.47 16.78
C HIS A 65 -4.62 -2.36 17.46
N GLY A 66 -3.73 -1.76 18.27
CA GLY A 66 -2.75 -2.47 19.09
C GLY A 66 -1.43 -2.79 18.37
N ILE A 67 -0.58 -3.57 19.04
CA ILE A 67 0.81 -3.76 18.61
C ILE A 67 0.94 -4.50 17.26
N GLU A 68 0.00 -5.39 16.93
CA GLU A 68 0.03 -6.12 15.66
C GLU A 68 -0.21 -5.22 14.46
N GLU A 69 -0.97 -4.12 14.61
CA GLU A 69 -1.08 -3.10 13.57
C GLU A 69 0.25 -2.37 13.34
N CYS A 70 0.92 -1.94 14.41
CA CYS A 70 2.24 -1.31 14.31
C CYS A 70 3.27 -2.25 13.67
N ARG A 71 3.25 -3.53 14.05
CA ARG A 71 4.10 -4.56 13.43
C ARG A 71 3.77 -4.74 11.95
N GLY A 72 2.48 -4.85 11.62
CA GLY A 72 1.98 -4.95 10.27
C GLY A 72 2.39 -3.78 9.39
N ASN A 73 2.20 -2.56 9.87
CA ASN A 73 2.55 -1.32 9.16
C ASN A 73 4.05 -1.29 8.85
N LYS A 74 4.90 -1.64 9.83
CA LYS A 74 6.35 -1.70 9.63
C LYS A 74 6.77 -2.80 8.66
N LEU A 75 6.17 -4.00 8.74
CA LEU A 75 6.45 -5.10 7.81
C LEU A 75 6.06 -4.75 6.37
N GLN A 76 4.89 -4.15 6.16
CA GLN A 76 4.48 -3.65 4.84
C GLN A 76 5.39 -2.51 4.35
N SER A 77 5.85 -1.63 5.24
CA SER A 77 6.84 -0.60 4.89
C SER A 77 8.15 -1.22 4.40
N CYS A 78 8.66 -2.25 5.07
CA CYS A 78 9.88 -2.97 4.69
C CYS A 78 9.76 -3.56 3.27
N VAL A 79 8.70 -4.33 3.01
CA VAL A 79 8.45 -4.92 1.68
C VAL A 79 8.27 -3.85 0.62
N TYR A 80 7.51 -2.79 0.92
CA TYR A 80 7.34 -1.67 0.00
C TYR A 80 8.70 -1.03 -0.36
N THR A 81 9.52 -0.67 0.62
CA THR A 81 10.81 -0.03 0.38
C THR A 81 11.78 -0.92 -0.41
N ASP A 82 11.83 -2.22 -0.11
CA ASP A 82 12.79 -3.13 -0.74
C ASP A 82 12.40 -3.51 -2.17
N PHE A 83 11.11 -3.52 -2.53
CA PHE A 83 10.65 -4.07 -3.81
C PHE A 83 9.92 -3.10 -4.74
N TRP A 84 9.22 -2.07 -4.24
CA TRP A 84 8.33 -1.22 -5.06
C TRP A 84 9.01 -0.56 -6.26
N TRP A 85 10.27 -0.14 -6.09
CA TRP A 85 11.00 0.63 -7.10
C TRP A 85 11.76 -0.24 -8.12
N LYS A 86 11.64 -1.57 -8.06
CA LYS A 86 12.36 -2.49 -8.95
C LYS A 86 11.71 -2.58 -10.33
N THR A 87 10.61 -3.31 -10.47
CA THR A 87 9.91 -3.53 -11.74
C THR A 87 8.40 -3.44 -11.56
N GLU A 88 7.64 -3.39 -12.66
CA GLU A 88 6.17 -3.46 -12.63
C GLU A 88 5.70 -4.71 -11.88
N ALA A 89 6.31 -5.87 -12.18
CA ALA A 89 5.97 -7.14 -11.55
C ALA A 89 6.17 -7.08 -10.03
N HIS A 90 7.25 -6.42 -9.56
CA HIS A 90 7.45 -6.21 -8.13
C HIS A 90 6.38 -5.31 -7.51
N ARG A 91 5.92 -4.25 -8.20
CA ARG A 91 4.83 -3.41 -7.68
C ARG A 91 3.53 -4.20 -7.53
N LYS A 92 3.17 -5.02 -8.53
CA LYS A 92 2.03 -5.94 -8.45
C LYS A 92 2.18 -6.90 -7.26
N ALA A 93 3.36 -7.49 -7.09
CA ALA A 93 3.65 -8.38 -5.98
C ALA A 93 3.57 -7.68 -4.60
N VAL A 94 3.98 -6.41 -4.49
CA VAL A 94 3.85 -5.62 -3.25
C VAL A 94 2.37 -5.43 -2.89
N ILE A 95 1.52 -5.04 -3.85
CA ILE A 95 0.08 -4.89 -3.61
C ILE A 95 -0.53 -6.24 -3.21
N ASN A 96 -0.17 -7.31 -3.91
CA ASN A 96 -0.67 -8.65 -3.60
C ASN A 96 -0.20 -9.17 -2.23
N PHE A 97 1.03 -8.84 -1.83
CA PHE A 97 1.54 -9.10 -0.48
C PHE A 97 0.72 -8.35 0.59
N ILE A 98 0.42 -7.06 0.36
CA ILE A 98 -0.42 -6.26 1.26
C ILE A 98 -1.82 -6.88 1.39
N VAL A 99 -2.45 -7.24 0.27
CA VAL A 99 -3.76 -7.90 0.24
C VAL A 99 -3.72 -9.26 0.93
N CYS A 100 -2.66 -10.04 0.72
CA CYS A 100 -2.43 -11.31 1.41
C CYS A 100 -2.40 -11.10 2.92
N MET A 101 -1.62 -10.13 3.43
CA MET A 101 -1.55 -9.84 4.86
C MET A 101 -2.92 -9.45 5.42
N PHE A 102 -3.71 -8.62 4.71
CA PHE A 102 -5.06 -8.25 5.15
C PHE A 102 -6.00 -9.43 5.29
N ASN A 103 -5.85 -10.44 4.44
CA ASN A 103 -6.70 -11.64 4.45
C ASN A 103 -6.11 -12.76 5.33
N ASN A 104 -4.88 -12.59 5.84
CA ASN A 104 -4.21 -13.64 6.60
C ASN A 104 -4.83 -13.78 8.01
N LYS A 105 -5.17 -15.02 8.38
CA LYS A 105 -5.77 -15.38 9.68
C LYS A 105 -4.90 -14.99 10.88
N HIS A 106 -3.59 -14.85 10.69
CA HIS A 106 -2.64 -14.49 11.73
C HIS A 106 -2.55 -12.97 11.95
N MET A 107 -2.99 -12.14 11.00
CA MET A 107 -2.73 -10.69 11.01
C MET A 107 -3.09 -9.97 12.31
N LYS A 108 -4.20 -10.37 12.96
CA LYS A 108 -4.65 -9.77 14.24
C LYS A 108 -3.94 -10.29 15.48
N LYS A 109 -3.18 -11.38 15.38
CA LYS A 109 -2.58 -12.10 16.52
C LYS A 109 -1.06 -12.19 16.44
N ASN A 110 -0.53 -12.25 15.22
CA ASN A 110 0.87 -12.39 14.89
C ASN A 110 1.10 -11.92 13.44
N ALA A 111 1.31 -10.62 13.27
CA ALA A 111 1.58 -9.99 11.98
C ALA A 111 2.89 -10.50 11.35
N GLU A 112 3.86 -10.95 12.15
CA GLU A 112 5.11 -11.53 11.65
C GLU A 112 4.86 -12.85 10.91
N ASN A 113 4.05 -13.76 11.47
CA ASN A 113 3.64 -14.99 10.78
C ASN A 113 2.83 -14.68 9.51
N ALA A 114 1.93 -13.68 9.57
CA ALA A 114 1.18 -13.26 8.39
C ALA A 114 2.09 -12.75 7.28
N ALA A 115 3.08 -11.92 7.62
CA ALA A 115 4.07 -11.42 6.68
C ALA A 115 4.94 -12.55 6.13
N MET A 116 5.41 -13.48 6.96
CA MET A 116 6.20 -14.63 6.53
C MET A 116 5.48 -15.46 5.46
N GLU A 117 4.25 -15.89 5.74
CA GLU A 117 3.44 -16.67 4.79
C GLU A 117 3.20 -15.90 3.48
N CYS A 118 2.95 -14.59 3.56
CA CYS A 118 2.74 -13.76 2.38
C CYS A 118 4.04 -13.47 1.61
N THR A 119 5.18 -13.37 2.29
CA THR A 119 6.49 -13.24 1.66
C THR A 119 6.84 -14.52 0.92
N ASP A 120 6.58 -15.69 1.49
CA ASP A 120 6.84 -16.97 0.81
C ASP A 120 6.04 -17.14 -0.49
N ILE A 121 4.84 -16.55 -0.56
CA ILE A 121 4.01 -16.54 -1.78
C ILE A 121 4.55 -15.53 -2.79
N TRP A 122 4.73 -14.27 -2.40
CA TRP A 122 4.93 -13.18 -3.37
C TRP A 122 6.39 -12.81 -3.62
N PHE A 123 7.28 -13.16 -2.70
CA PHE A 123 8.72 -12.87 -2.74
C PHE A 123 9.50 -14.08 -2.19
N PRO A 124 9.40 -15.26 -2.84
CA PRO A 124 9.98 -16.50 -2.32
C PRO A 124 11.47 -16.33 -2.00
N GLY A 125 11.89 -16.85 -0.85
CA GLY A 125 13.27 -16.76 -0.36
C GLY A 125 13.67 -15.43 0.31
N HIS A 126 12.79 -14.42 0.34
CA HIS A 126 13.13 -13.09 0.87
C HIS A 126 12.71 -12.86 2.34
N TRP A 127 12.07 -13.83 3.00
CA TRP A 127 11.67 -13.68 4.41
C TRP A 127 12.81 -13.26 5.34
N PRO A 128 14.03 -13.83 5.26
CA PRO A 128 15.14 -13.39 6.12
C PRO A 128 15.42 -11.89 6.02
N ALA A 129 15.39 -11.32 4.82
CA ALA A 129 15.61 -9.89 4.60
C ALA A 129 14.48 -9.02 5.15
N VAL A 130 13.22 -9.46 4.98
CA VAL A 130 12.04 -8.77 5.54
C VAL A 130 12.09 -8.77 7.07
N LYS A 131 12.44 -9.92 7.67
CA LYS A 131 12.60 -10.06 9.12
C LYS A 131 13.74 -9.19 9.65
N GLU A 132 14.89 -9.17 8.97
CA GLU A 132 16.00 -8.30 9.33
C GLU A 132 15.61 -6.82 9.26
N CYS A 133 14.88 -6.40 8.22
CA CYS A 133 14.34 -5.05 8.14
C CYS A 133 13.46 -4.75 9.35
N MET A 134 12.54 -5.64 9.72
CA MET A 134 11.65 -5.45 10.87
C MET A 134 12.40 -5.22 12.19
N THR A 135 13.56 -5.85 12.40
CA THR A 135 14.32 -5.74 13.65
C THR A 135 15.47 -4.74 13.64
N SER A 136 15.88 -4.25 12.47
CA SER A 136 17.04 -3.36 12.30
C SER A 136 16.70 -1.88 12.48
N ASP A 137 17.76 -1.07 12.60
CA ASP A 137 17.70 0.39 12.57
C ASP A 137 17.20 0.90 11.21
N LYS A 138 17.55 0.22 10.11
CA LYS A 138 16.98 0.50 8.78
C LYS A 138 15.46 0.47 8.83
N GLY A 139 14.85 -0.57 9.38
CA GLY A 139 13.39 -0.63 9.48
C GLY A 139 12.82 0.43 10.43
N ARG A 140 13.54 0.77 11.52
CA ARG A 140 13.13 1.85 12.42
C ARG A 140 13.06 3.18 11.67
N ASP A 141 14.04 3.48 10.85
CA ASP A 141 14.11 4.71 10.07
C ASP A 141 13.08 4.73 8.94
N ILE A 142 12.82 3.60 8.28
CA ILE A 142 11.72 3.44 7.34
C ILE A 142 10.38 3.74 8.02
N TYR A 143 10.12 3.17 9.19
CA TYR A 143 8.85 3.39 9.89
C TYR A 143 8.68 4.85 10.36
N ARG A 144 9.77 5.49 10.82
CA ARG A 144 9.81 6.93 11.12
C ARG A 144 9.60 7.80 9.88
N LEU A 145 10.06 7.37 8.70
CA LEU A 145 9.78 8.06 7.45
C LEU A 145 8.29 8.02 7.11
N MET A 146 7.63 6.87 7.27
CA MET A 146 6.18 6.77 7.08
C MET A 146 5.41 7.63 8.09
N ALA A 147 5.88 7.68 9.34
CA ALA A 147 5.36 8.57 10.37
C ALA A 147 5.43 10.03 9.97
N ARG A 148 6.62 10.48 9.54
CA ARG A 148 6.87 11.85 9.09
C ARG A 148 5.98 12.21 7.90
N LYS A 149 5.95 11.37 6.86
CA LYS A 149 5.08 11.56 5.68
C LYS A 149 3.62 11.76 6.07
N THR A 150 3.13 11.05 7.08
CA THR A 150 1.74 11.14 7.55
C THR A 150 1.51 12.41 8.36
N ARG A 151 2.44 12.79 9.24
CA ARG A 151 2.30 13.95 10.14
C ARG A 151 2.52 15.31 9.48
N GLU A 152 3.31 15.34 8.41
CA GLU A 152 3.54 16.56 7.62
C GLU A 152 2.34 16.90 6.72
N LEU A 153 1.31 16.06 6.67
CA LEU A 153 0.09 16.34 5.93
C LEU A 153 -0.65 17.56 6.48
N SER A 154 -1.11 18.40 5.54
CA SER A 154 -1.97 19.53 5.80
C SER A 154 -3.17 19.50 4.83
N PRO A 155 -4.41 19.37 5.34
CA PRO A 155 -4.77 19.17 6.75
C PRO A 155 -4.30 17.81 7.28
N SER A 156 -4.15 17.71 8.60
CA SER A 156 -3.85 16.43 9.25
C SER A 156 -5.00 15.44 8.99
N PRO A 157 -4.69 14.14 8.75
CA PRO A 157 -5.72 13.12 8.54
C PRO A 157 -6.68 13.02 9.72
N THR A 158 -7.97 12.93 9.42
CA THR A 158 -9.02 12.69 10.42
C THR A 158 -9.53 11.25 10.42
N TYR A 159 -9.15 10.47 9.40
CA TYR A 159 -9.44 9.05 9.24
C TYR A 159 -8.47 8.46 8.20
N VAL A 160 -8.45 7.14 8.09
CA VAL A 160 -7.79 6.40 7.02
C VAL A 160 -8.78 5.44 6.34
N PRO A 161 -8.65 5.16 5.04
CA PRO A 161 -7.57 5.60 4.14
C PRO A 161 -7.62 7.10 3.85
N TRP A 162 -6.46 7.73 3.73
CA TRP A 162 -6.33 9.14 3.39
C TRP A 162 -5.58 9.28 2.07
N ILE A 163 -6.12 10.07 1.15
CA ILE A 163 -5.63 10.19 -0.23
C ILE A 163 -5.14 11.61 -0.45
N THR A 164 -3.95 11.71 -1.04
CA THR A 164 -3.45 12.97 -1.60
C THR A 164 -3.13 12.82 -3.06
N ILE A 165 -3.38 13.88 -3.81
CA ILE A 165 -3.03 14.01 -5.22
C ILE A 165 -2.01 15.14 -5.33
N ASP A 166 -0.83 14.82 -5.86
CA ASP A 166 0.30 15.74 -5.95
C ASP A 166 0.62 16.40 -4.59
N GLY A 167 0.56 15.58 -3.52
CA GLY A 167 0.83 16.01 -2.14
C GLY A 167 -0.29 16.83 -1.47
N LYS A 168 -1.45 17.01 -2.12
CA LYS A 168 -2.57 17.77 -1.56
C LYS A 168 -3.79 16.89 -1.30
N HIS A 169 -4.38 17.06 -0.13
CA HIS A 169 -5.68 16.45 0.18
C HIS A 169 -6.82 17.41 -0.20
N GLU A 170 -7.80 16.88 -0.92
CA GLU A 170 -9.06 17.57 -1.19
C GLU A 170 -10.23 16.63 -0.91
N LYS A 171 -11.21 17.08 -0.13
CA LYS A 171 -12.39 16.29 0.24
C LYS A 171 -13.12 15.71 -0.99
N ARG A 172 -13.16 16.47 -2.09
CA ARG A 172 -13.76 16.02 -3.35
C ARG A 172 -12.97 14.88 -3.99
N HIS A 173 -11.65 14.97 -4.05
CA HIS A 173 -10.82 13.91 -4.60
C HIS A 173 -10.90 12.63 -3.76
N GLN A 174 -10.86 12.77 -2.43
CA GLN A 174 -11.07 11.66 -1.49
C GLN A 174 -12.39 10.94 -1.77
N ALA A 175 -13.51 11.67 -1.78
CA ALA A 175 -14.84 11.09 -1.99
C ALA A 175 -14.99 10.40 -3.36
N LEU A 176 -14.43 11.00 -4.42
CA LEU A 176 -14.46 10.40 -5.76
C LEU A 176 -13.63 9.12 -5.82
N ALA A 177 -12.40 9.13 -5.27
CA ALA A 177 -11.52 7.97 -5.28
C ALA A 177 -12.03 6.82 -4.38
N GLU A 178 -12.68 7.11 -3.26
CA GLU A 178 -13.32 6.11 -2.41
C GLU A 178 -14.53 5.45 -3.06
N ASN A 179 -15.28 6.22 -3.85
CA ASN A 179 -16.43 5.72 -4.59
C ASN A 179 -16.00 4.80 -5.74
N ASP A 180 -15.14 5.32 -6.63
CA ASP A 180 -14.58 4.56 -7.75
C ASP A 180 -13.21 5.12 -8.14
N LEU A 181 -12.15 4.40 -7.76
CA LEU A 181 -10.79 4.84 -8.02
C LEU A 181 -10.44 4.77 -9.51
N VAL A 182 -11.00 3.82 -10.26
CA VAL A 182 -10.75 3.70 -11.70
C VAL A 182 -11.33 4.91 -12.42
N ASP A 183 -12.58 5.27 -12.12
CA ASP A 183 -13.21 6.46 -12.69
C ASP A 183 -12.47 7.74 -12.28
N PHE A 184 -12.06 7.85 -11.01
CA PHE A 184 -11.25 8.96 -10.53
C PHE A 184 -9.93 9.11 -11.31
N ILE A 185 -9.20 8.01 -11.52
CA ILE A 185 -7.97 8.00 -12.33
C ILE A 185 -8.28 8.45 -13.76
N CYS A 186 -9.33 7.92 -14.38
CA CYS A 186 -9.73 8.27 -15.73
C CYS A 186 -10.16 9.73 -15.92
N MET A 187 -10.76 10.32 -14.88
CA MET A 187 -11.11 11.74 -14.83
C MET A 187 -9.84 12.61 -14.72
N LYS A 188 -8.88 12.21 -13.88
CA LYS A 188 -7.73 13.05 -13.52
C LYS A 188 -6.56 12.90 -14.49
N ALA A 189 -6.41 11.74 -15.12
CA ALA A 189 -5.22 11.40 -15.88
C ALA A 189 -5.06 12.22 -17.17
N ASN A 190 -3.84 12.70 -17.40
CA ASN A 190 -3.47 13.39 -18.63
C ASN A 190 -2.05 12.97 -19.10
N PRO A 191 -1.91 12.29 -20.25
CA PRO A 191 -2.98 11.86 -21.15
C PRO A 191 -3.88 10.80 -20.51
N ARG A 192 -5.15 10.76 -20.94
CA ARG A 192 -6.13 9.77 -20.45
C ARG A 192 -5.75 8.37 -20.94
N PRO A 193 -5.60 7.36 -20.04
CA PRO A 193 -5.28 5.99 -20.42
C PRO A 193 -6.32 5.39 -21.38
N VAL A 194 -5.90 4.49 -22.28
CA VAL A 194 -6.80 3.85 -23.26
C VAL A 194 -7.85 2.95 -22.58
N GLN A 195 -7.52 2.41 -21.41
CA GLN A 195 -8.39 1.61 -20.57
C GLN A 195 -9.61 2.39 -20.05
N CYS A 196 -9.51 3.73 -20.02
CA CYS A 196 -10.60 4.62 -19.62
C CYS A 196 -11.67 4.84 -20.70
N SER A 197 -11.57 4.15 -21.84
CA SER A 197 -12.60 4.15 -22.89
C SER A 197 -13.67 3.09 -22.61
N SER A 198 -14.87 3.25 -23.15
CA SER A 198 -16.00 2.33 -22.95
C SER A 198 -15.68 0.87 -23.32
N ALA A 199 -14.72 0.64 -24.23
CA ALA A 199 -14.25 -0.70 -24.60
C ALA A 199 -13.30 -1.32 -23.56
N GLY A 200 -12.53 -0.50 -22.83
CA GLY A 200 -11.62 -0.95 -21.77
C GLY A 200 -12.36 -1.37 -20.49
N LEU A 201 -13.42 -0.63 -20.13
CA LEU A 201 -14.27 -0.95 -18.97
C LEU A 201 -15.11 -2.22 -19.17
N LEU A 202 -15.48 -2.56 -20.41
CA LEU A 202 -16.23 -3.79 -20.72
C LEU A 202 -15.37 -5.06 -20.66
N MET A 203 -14.04 -4.95 -20.81
CA MET A 203 -13.15 -6.10 -20.58
C MET A 203 -13.12 -6.50 -19.10
N GLU A 204 -13.31 -5.56 -18.15
CA GLU A 204 -13.25 -5.83 -16.71
C GLU A 204 -14.29 -6.85 -16.23
N HIS A 205 -15.49 -6.89 -16.82
CA HIS A 205 -16.54 -7.83 -16.44
C HIS A 205 -16.21 -9.30 -16.78
N ASN A 206 -15.19 -9.56 -17.60
CA ASN A 206 -14.81 -10.91 -18.03
C ASN A 206 -13.53 -11.45 -17.37
N PHE A 207 -12.83 -10.66 -16.55
CA PHE A 207 -11.51 -11.01 -16.00
C PHE A 207 -11.49 -11.44 -14.52
N GLU A 208 -12.63 -11.55 -13.83
CA GLU A 208 -12.71 -11.94 -12.41
C GLU A 208 -12.10 -13.33 -12.05
N ASN A 209 -11.56 -14.09 -13.01
CA ASN A 209 -11.08 -15.47 -12.81
C ASN A 209 -9.61 -15.76 -13.22
N LEU A 210 -8.80 -14.77 -13.56
CA LEU A 210 -7.40 -15.01 -13.93
C LEU A 210 -6.48 -14.05 -13.15
N TYR A 211 -5.27 -14.52 -12.85
CA TYR A 211 -4.13 -13.74 -12.32
C TYR A 211 -3.97 -13.67 -10.79
N LEU A 212 -3.69 -14.84 -10.21
CA LEU A 212 -2.86 -14.98 -9.00
C LEU A 212 -1.66 -15.86 -9.35
N TYR A 213 -0.69 -15.34 -10.10
CA TYR A 213 0.57 -16.04 -10.30
C TYR A 213 1.68 -15.31 -9.52
N PRO A 214 2.30 -15.97 -8.53
CA PRO A 214 3.43 -15.41 -7.80
C PRO A 214 4.63 -15.16 -8.72
N LEU A 215 5.56 -14.28 -8.29
CA LEU A 215 6.76 -13.94 -9.05
C LEU A 215 7.61 -15.19 -9.34
N ASP A 216 8.11 -15.32 -10.57
CA ASP A 216 9.05 -16.37 -10.97
C ASP A 216 10.37 -16.18 -10.20
N PRO A 217 10.86 -17.22 -9.48
CA PRO A 217 12.13 -17.14 -8.75
C PRO A 217 13.37 -16.87 -9.62
N ASN A 218 13.26 -16.92 -10.96
CA ASN A 218 14.35 -16.59 -11.89
C ASN A 218 14.43 -15.09 -12.28
N MET A 219 13.57 -14.22 -11.73
CA MET A 219 13.62 -12.76 -11.95
C MET A 219 14.36 -11.99 -10.84
N VAL A 220 15.21 -12.69 -10.07
CA VAL A 220 16.04 -12.16 -8.97
C VAL A 220 17.40 -11.69 -9.46
#